data_AF-A0A937T4G7-F1
#
_entry.id   AF-A0A937T4G7-F1
#
_cell.length_a   1.000
_cell.length_b   1.000
_cell.length_c   1.000
_cell.angle_alpha   90.00
_cell.angle_beta   90.00
_cell.angle_gamma   90.00
#
_symmetry.space_group_name_H-M   'P 1'
#
loop_
_entity.id
_entity.type
_entity.pdbx_description
1 polymer ?
#
loop_
_entity_poly.entity_id
_entity_poly.type
_entity_poly.pdbx_seq_one_letter_code
_entity_poly.pdbx_strand_id
1 'polypeptide(L)'
;MARCLGEDQILISLLVQYAIEHMVIDVLTQELTDLDAAHLDALTERLDGLPKGGSLRAAFEFEQRIYVGWARRAVRESEDDAQAVQTLRSIVAESATDENPLPHVSREQITKWLDGTWSDYSEILKLLDESPDARKEKWGALQQRVRAENPFSAVVLPGLGPCCEVRDKNTAIRALFKAAIVIARDGSKRVPGLRDPFGDGSFGYKETTGGFRLWSQLEFRGKRVELAVGSVEKN
;
A
#
# COMPACT_ATOMS: atom_id res chain seq x y z
N MET A 1 4.54 5.77 16.72
CA MET A 1 3.92 5.40 15.43
C MET A 1 3.06 4.14 15.61
N ALA A 2 2.08 3.91 14.74
CA ALA A 2 1.05 2.87 14.89
C ALA A 2 1.44 1.50 14.31
N ARG A 3 2.74 1.14 14.36
CA ARG A 3 3.28 -0.02 13.62
C ARG A 3 2.75 -1.38 14.10
N CYS A 4 2.25 -1.46 15.34
CA CYS A 4 1.62 -2.66 15.88
C CYS A 4 0.27 -2.99 15.20
N LEU A 5 -0.41 -2.01 14.59
CA LEU A 5 -1.71 -2.25 13.96
C LEU A 5 -1.62 -3.16 12.74
N GLY A 6 -0.53 -3.13 11.97
CA GLY A 6 -0.37 -3.99 10.79
C GLY A 6 0.18 -5.38 11.09
N GLU A 7 0.39 -5.77 12.35
CA GLU A 7 0.98 -7.06 12.70
C GLU A 7 -0.01 -8.23 12.54
N ASP A 8 -1.31 -7.95 12.53
CA ASP A 8 -2.39 -8.95 12.37
C ASP A 8 -2.51 -9.51 10.93
N GLN A 9 -1.72 -8.99 9.99
CA GLN A 9 -1.74 -9.34 8.56
C GLN A 9 -3.06 -9.03 7.86
N ILE A 10 -3.96 -8.27 8.49
CA ILE A 10 -5.20 -7.84 7.88
C ILE A 10 -4.90 -6.61 7.02
N LEU A 11 -5.24 -6.66 5.74
CA LEU A 11 -4.92 -5.59 4.78
C LEU A 11 -5.45 -4.23 5.23
N ILE A 12 -6.68 -4.17 5.72
CA ILE A 12 -7.26 -2.90 6.20
C ILE A 12 -6.49 -2.34 7.41
N SER A 13 -6.06 -3.19 8.35
CA SER A 13 -5.26 -2.77 9.51
C SER A 13 -3.91 -2.18 9.07
N LEU A 14 -3.28 -2.77 8.04
CA LEU A 14 -2.05 -2.25 7.43
C LEU A 14 -2.26 -0.88 6.76
N LEU A 15 -3.37 -0.69 6.03
CA LEU A 15 -3.67 0.60 5.41
C LEU A 15 -3.96 1.68 6.46
N VAL A 16 -4.65 1.33 7.54
CA VAL A 16 -4.87 2.22 8.69
C VAL A 16 -3.56 2.58 9.37
N GLN A 17 -2.64 1.62 9.54
CA GLN A 17 -1.28 1.90 10.02
C GLN A 17 -0.61 2.99 9.16
N TYR A 18 -0.60 2.84 7.83
CA TYR A 18 0.02 3.81 6.92
C TYR A 18 -0.62 5.20 7.04
N ALA A 19 -1.95 5.27 7.16
CA ALA A 19 -2.66 6.53 7.32
C ALA A 19 -2.27 7.25 8.63
N ILE A 20 -2.24 6.54 9.76
CA ILE A 20 -1.88 7.12 11.06
C ILE A 20 -0.42 7.57 11.07
N GLU A 21 0.49 6.80 10.47
CA GLU A 21 1.90 7.19 10.39
C GLU A 21 2.11 8.47 9.57
N HIS A 22 1.42 8.61 8.44
CA HIS A 22 1.44 9.84 7.66
C HIS A 22 0.95 11.04 8.47
N MET A 23 -0.18 10.90 9.19
CA MET A 23 -0.68 11.98 10.07
C MET A 23 0.31 12.37 11.16
N VAL A 24 0.98 11.39 11.80
CA VAL A 24 1.98 11.67 12.83
C VAL A 24 3.19 12.39 12.23
N ILE A 25 3.64 11.97 11.04
CA ILE A 25 4.74 12.63 10.33
C ILE A 25 4.39 14.08 9.99
N ASP A 26 3.18 14.33 9.45
CA ASP A 26 2.72 15.67 9.09
C ASP A 26 2.68 16.64 10.28
N VAL A 27 2.41 16.13 11.48
CA VAL A 27 2.45 16.94 12.71
C VAL A 27 3.90 17.18 13.14
N LEU A 28 4.73 16.13 13.17
CA LEU A 28 6.11 16.24 13.63
C LEU A 28 6.97 17.14 12.74
N THR A 29 6.69 17.20 11.43
CA THR A 29 7.49 18.05 10.52
C THR A 29 7.27 19.53 10.74
N GLN A 30 6.16 19.95 11.33
CA GLN A 30 5.88 21.37 11.63
C GLN A 30 6.79 21.90 12.74
N GLU A 31 7.13 21.05 13.70
CA GLU A 31 7.94 21.38 14.88
C GLU A 31 9.42 21.06 14.71
N LEU A 32 9.78 20.42 13.59
CA LEU A 32 11.09 19.78 13.43
C LEU A 32 12.25 20.79 13.39
N THR A 33 11.99 22.04 12.97
CA THR A 33 12.98 23.13 12.97
C THR A 33 13.28 23.69 14.35
N ASP A 34 12.39 23.45 15.32
CA ASP A 34 12.48 24.02 16.66
C ASP A 34 13.17 23.05 17.65
N LEU A 35 13.44 21.82 17.19
CA LEU A 35 14.16 20.80 17.94
C LEU A 35 15.67 21.05 17.85
N ASP A 36 16.35 20.98 19.00
CA ASP A 36 17.81 20.96 19.02
C ASP A 36 18.38 19.60 18.54
N ALA A 37 19.70 19.56 18.35
CA ALA A 37 20.38 18.37 17.89
C ALA A 37 20.16 17.13 18.78
N ALA A 38 20.07 17.31 20.10
CA ALA A 38 19.88 16.19 21.03
C ALA A 38 18.46 15.60 20.90
N HIS A 39 17.46 16.44 20.71
CA HIS A 39 16.08 15.99 20.45
C HIS A 39 15.95 15.30 19.08
N LEU A 40 16.63 15.80 18.04
CA LEU A 40 16.67 15.17 16.72
C LEU A 40 17.37 13.81 16.76
N ASP A 41 18.44 13.66 17.54
CA ASP A 41 19.13 12.39 17.75
C ASP A 41 18.24 11.39 18.49
N ALA A 42 17.59 11.80 19.59
CA ALA A 42 16.65 10.97 20.33
C ALA A 42 15.44 10.54 19.48
N LEU A 43 14.94 11.43 18.61
CA LEU A 43 13.86 11.11 17.68
C LEU A 43 14.32 10.05 16.67
N THR A 44 15.52 10.21 16.10
CA THR A 44 16.11 9.24 15.16
C THR A 44 16.24 7.86 15.79
N GLU A 45 16.82 7.78 16.99
CA GLU A 45 16.98 6.53 17.74
C GLU A 45 15.63 5.84 17.97
N ARG A 46 14.62 6.59 18.42
CA ARG A 46 13.28 6.05 18.63
C ARG A 46 12.64 5.55 17.34
N LEU A 47 12.79 6.26 16.23
CA LEU A 47 12.24 5.85 14.93
C LEU A 47 12.89 4.59 14.39
N ASP A 48 14.18 4.40 14.64
CA ASP A 48 14.93 3.21 14.26
C ASP A 48 14.63 2.02 15.19
N GLY A 49 14.30 2.27 16.45
CA GLY A 49 13.88 1.26 17.43
C GLY A 49 12.43 0.79 17.28
N LEU A 50 11.60 1.45 16.46
CA LEU A 50 10.23 1.01 16.21
C LEU A 50 10.19 -0.37 15.50
N PRO A 51 9.19 -1.22 15.77
CA PRO A 51 9.03 -2.50 15.07
C PRO A 51 8.91 -2.26 13.55
N LYS A 52 9.17 -3.26 12.71
CA LYS A 52 9.11 -3.06 11.23
C LYS A 52 7.69 -2.73 10.73
N GLY A 53 6.67 -3.12 11.50
CA GLY A 53 5.26 -3.04 11.13
C GLY A 53 4.84 -4.14 10.15
N GLY A 54 3.59 -4.09 9.71
CA GLY A 54 3.04 -5.07 8.78
C GLY A 54 3.66 -5.04 7.38
N SER A 55 3.47 -6.14 6.64
CA SER A 55 3.95 -6.31 5.26
C SER A 55 2.77 -6.50 4.31
N LEU A 56 2.76 -5.75 3.21
CA LEU A 56 1.74 -5.91 2.17
C LEU A 56 1.76 -7.32 1.56
N ARG A 57 2.96 -7.91 1.43
CA ARG A 57 3.12 -9.31 1.00
C ARG A 57 2.41 -10.27 1.96
N ALA A 58 2.68 -10.14 3.26
CA ALA A 58 2.06 -10.99 4.27
C ALA A 58 0.53 -10.80 4.31
N ALA A 59 0.05 -9.56 4.13
CA ALA A 59 -1.36 -9.26 4.06
C ALA A 59 -2.04 -9.92 2.84
N PHE A 60 -1.44 -9.84 1.65
CA PHE A 60 -1.96 -10.50 0.45
C PHE A 60 -1.90 -12.03 0.54
N GLU A 61 -0.84 -12.59 1.12
CA GLU A 61 -0.74 -14.04 1.40
C GLU A 61 -1.79 -14.52 2.42
N PHE A 62 -2.10 -13.67 3.41
CA PHE A 62 -3.17 -13.93 4.36
C PHE A 62 -4.54 -13.86 3.68
N GLU A 63 -4.82 -12.79 2.91
CA GLU A 63 -6.05 -12.66 2.14
C GLU A 63 -6.25 -13.82 1.17
N GLN A 64 -5.23 -14.21 0.41
CA GLN A 64 -5.29 -15.36 -0.49
C GLN A 64 -5.70 -16.63 0.27
N ARG A 65 -5.06 -16.93 1.40
CA ARG A 65 -5.37 -18.12 2.22
C ARG A 65 -6.77 -18.07 2.79
N ILE A 66 -7.17 -16.94 3.36
CA ILE A 66 -8.44 -16.81 4.05
C ILE A 66 -9.57 -16.71 3.03
N TYR A 67 -9.56 -15.73 2.13
CA TYR A 67 -10.66 -15.53 1.18
C TYR A 67 -10.79 -16.66 0.18
N VAL A 68 -9.73 -17.00 -0.56
CA VAL A 68 -9.82 -18.05 -1.59
C VAL A 68 -9.96 -19.43 -0.94
N GLY A 69 -9.25 -19.68 0.16
CA GLY A 69 -9.36 -20.93 0.90
C GLY A 69 -10.74 -21.15 1.54
N TRP A 70 -11.34 -20.11 2.11
CA TRP A 70 -12.71 -20.15 2.61
C TRP A 70 -13.72 -20.32 1.47
N ALA A 71 -13.61 -19.54 0.38
CA ALA A 71 -14.51 -19.65 -0.77
C ALA A 71 -14.51 -21.08 -1.37
N ARG A 72 -13.32 -21.69 -1.52
CA ARG A 72 -13.18 -23.09 -1.97
C ARG A 72 -13.92 -24.06 -1.05
N ARG A 73 -13.79 -23.86 0.27
CA ARG A 73 -14.46 -24.68 1.28
C ARG A 73 -15.97 -24.54 1.17
N ALA A 74 -16.46 -23.31 1.12
CA ALA A 74 -17.89 -23.01 1.10
C ALA A 74 -18.58 -23.55 -0.17
N VAL A 75 -17.92 -23.44 -1.33
CA VAL A 75 -18.41 -24.02 -2.59
C VAL A 75 -18.47 -25.54 -2.54
N ARG A 76 -17.46 -26.19 -1.96
CA ARG A 76 -17.42 -27.65 -1.81
C ARG A 76 -18.50 -28.17 -0.87
N GLU A 77 -18.78 -27.41 0.19
CA GLU A 77 -19.78 -27.76 1.21
C GLU A 77 -21.22 -27.37 0.81
N SER A 78 -21.40 -26.72 -0.35
CA SER A 78 -22.72 -26.41 -0.89
C SER A 78 -23.44 -27.68 -1.37
N GLU A 79 -24.73 -27.76 -1.06
CA GLU A 79 -25.66 -28.84 -1.42
C GLU A 79 -25.80 -28.98 -2.94
N ASP A 80 -25.91 -27.85 -3.64
CA ASP A 80 -26.04 -27.80 -5.09
C ASP A 80 -25.28 -26.61 -5.72
N ASP A 81 -25.33 -26.53 -7.05
CA ASP A 81 -24.65 -25.47 -7.81
C ASP A 81 -25.28 -24.09 -7.57
N ALA A 82 -26.59 -24.00 -7.31
CA ALA A 82 -27.26 -22.73 -7.05
C ALA A 82 -26.81 -22.14 -5.71
N GLN A 83 -26.70 -22.96 -4.67
CA GLN A 83 -26.19 -22.55 -3.36
C GLN A 83 -24.71 -22.16 -3.44
N ALA A 84 -23.90 -22.88 -4.24
CA ALA A 84 -22.50 -22.51 -4.45
C ALA A 84 -22.36 -21.14 -5.12
N VAL A 85 -23.15 -20.86 -6.16
CA VAL A 85 -23.21 -19.55 -6.83
C VAL A 85 -23.66 -18.47 -5.84
N GLN A 86 -24.71 -18.72 -5.06
CA GLN A 86 -25.23 -17.75 -4.09
C GLN A 86 -24.20 -17.45 -2.98
N THR A 87 -23.48 -18.47 -2.53
CA THR A 87 -22.40 -18.31 -1.55
C THR A 87 -21.32 -17.39 -2.09
N LEU A 88 -20.81 -17.63 -3.30
CA LEU A 88 -19.82 -16.75 -3.91
C LEU A 88 -20.34 -15.32 -4.09
N ARG A 89 -21.60 -15.17 -4.50
CA ARG A 89 -22.22 -13.85 -4.66
C ARG A 89 -22.24 -13.07 -3.35
N SER A 90 -22.51 -13.72 -2.22
CA SER A 90 -22.50 -13.06 -0.91
C SER A 90 -21.12 -12.48 -0.55
N ILE A 91 -20.03 -13.08 -1.04
CA ILE A 91 -18.66 -12.61 -0.83
C ILE A 91 -18.42 -11.28 -1.57
N VAL A 92 -18.96 -11.15 -2.78
CA VAL A 92 -18.73 -9.99 -3.64
C VAL A 92 -19.82 -8.91 -3.50
N ALA A 93 -21.04 -9.27 -3.10
CA ALA A 93 -22.20 -8.39 -3.09
C ALA A 93 -22.14 -7.27 -2.04
N GLU A 94 -21.39 -7.41 -0.94
CA GLU A 94 -21.16 -6.28 -0.02
C GLU A 94 -20.39 -5.12 -0.67
N SER A 95 -19.79 -5.35 -1.85
CA SER A 95 -18.99 -4.36 -2.59
C SER A 95 -19.58 -3.93 -3.94
N ALA A 96 -20.70 -4.50 -4.38
CA ALA A 96 -21.25 -4.28 -5.72
C ALA A 96 -22.57 -3.48 -5.70
N THR A 97 -22.65 -2.45 -6.53
CA THR A 97 -23.92 -1.85 -6.98
C THR A 97 -24.79 -2.92 -7.66
N ASP A 98 -26.12 -2.80 -7.59
CA ASP A 98 -27.22 -3.75 -7.91
C ASP A 98 -27.11 -4.74 -9.11
N GLU A 99 -26.09 -4.69 -9.97
CA GLU A 99 -25.85 -5.68 -11.02
C GLU A 99 -24.91 -6.78 -10.53
N ASN A 100 -25.47 -7.97 -10.31
CA ASN A 100 -24.73 -9.13 -9.82
C ASN A 100 -23.72 -9.63 -10.89
N PRO A 101 -22.39 -9.54 -10.66
CA PRO A 101 -21.40 -9.74 -11.71
C PRO A 101 -21.11 -11.22 -12.04
N LEU A 102 -21.60 -12.17 -11.23
CA LEU A 102 -21.28 -13.59 -11.40
C LEU A 102 -22.42 -14.34 -12.12
N PRO A 103 -22.15 -14.98 -13.28
CA PRO A 103 -23.15 -15.75 -13.99
C PRO A 103 -23.50 -17.04 -13.25
N HIS A 104 -24.66 -17.61 -13.54
CA HIS A 104 -25.00 -18.95 -13.06
C HIS A 104 -24.12 -19.99 -13.76
N VAL A 105 -23.37 -20.76 -12.98
CA VAL A 105 -22.39 -21.74 -13.46
C VAL A 105 -22.33 -22.96 -12.54
N SER A 106 -21.71 -24.05 -13.00
CA SER A 106 -21.52 -25.25 -12.19
C SER A 106 -20.46 -25.07 -11.11
N ARG A 107 -20.49 -25.93 -10.08
CA ARG A 107 -19.42 -25.98 -9.04
C ARG A 107 -18.04 -26.25 -9.62
N GLU A 108 -17.95 -27.04 -10.69
CA GLU A 108 -16.69 -27.30 -11.39
C GLU A 108 -16.12 -26.00 -11.99
N GLN A 109 -16.97 -25.21 -12.65
CA GLN A 109 -16.55 -23.94 -13.23
C GLN A 109 -16.16 -22.92 -12.13
N ILE A 110 -16.89 -22.90 -11.02
CA ILE A 110 -16.52 -22.08 -9.85
C ILE A 110 -15.15 -22.49 -9.29
N THR A 111 -14.92 -23.79 -9.13
CA THR A 111 -13.65 -24.32 -8.61
C THR A 111 -12.50 -23.89 -9.51
N LYS A 112 -12.67 -23.98 -10.83
CA LYS A 112 -11.70 -23.48 -11.81
C LYS A 112 -11.41 -22.00 -11.66
N TRP A 113 -12.43 -21.16 -11.40
CA TRP A 113 -12.22 -19.74 -11.13
C TRP A 113 -11.43 -19.51 -9.84
N LEU A 114 -11.75 -20.20 -8.75
CA LEU A 114 -11.03 -20.07 -7.49
C LEU A 114 -9.57 -20.51 -7.60
N ASP A 115 -9.30 -21.56 -8.39
CA ASP A 115 -7.93 -21.99 -8.71
C ASP A 115 -7.18 -20.97 -9.57
N GLY A 116 -7.87 -20.36 -10.53
CA GLY A 116 -7.38 -19.21 -11.28
C GLY A 116 -7.04 -18.04 -10.36
N THR A 117 -7.94 -17.67 -9.45
CA THR A 117 -7.74 -16.56 -8.51
C THR A 117 -6.57 -16.81 -7.56
N TRP A 118 -6.38 -18.05 -7.10
CA TRP A 118 -5.19 -18.41 -6.35
C TRP A 118 -3.90 -18.13 -7.15
N SER A 119 -3.89 -18.48 -8.44
CA SER A 119 -2.76 -18.22 -9.33
C SER A 119 -2.56 -16.73 -9.59
N ASP A 120 -3.65 -15.97 -9.74
CA ASP A 120 -3.62 -14.52 -9.92
C ASP A 120 -3.01 -13.81 -8.70
N TYR A 121 -3.36 -14.22 -7.47
CA TYR A 121 -2.68 -13.73 -6.26
C TYR A 121 -1.18 -14.02 -6.28
N SER A 122 -0.77 -15.19 -6.77
CA SER A 122 0.66 -15.56 -6.87
C SER A 122 1.41 -14.66 -7.86
N GLU A 123 0.74 -14.20 -8.92
CA GLU A 123 1.27 -13.21 -9.85
C GLU A 123 1.36 -11.82 -9.21
N ILE A 124 0.30 -11.38 -8.51
CA ILE A 124 0.26 -10.12 -7.74
C ILE A 124 1.43 -10.05 -6.73
N LEU A 125 1.69 -11.15 -6.03
CA LEU A 125 2.79 -11.24 -5.08
C LEU A 125 4.17 -11.07 -5.73
N LYS A 126 4.34 -11.41 -7.01
CA LYS A 126 5.58 -11.12 -7.76
C LYS A 126 5.65 -9.65 -8.15
N LEU A 127 4.51 -9.05 -8.51
CA LEU A 127 4.43 -7.63 -8.87
C LEU A 127 4.84 -6.71 -7.70
N LEU A 128 4.71 -7.17 -6.45
CA LEU A 128 5.14 -6.40 -5.28
C LEU A 128 6.63 -6.06 -5.25
N ASP A 129 7.46 -6.84 -5.94
CA ASP A 129 8.93 -6.66 -6.00
C ASP A 129 9.37 -5.80 -7.18
N GLU A 130 8.45 -5.43 -8.07
CA GLU A 130 8.71 -4.61 -9.25
C GLU A 130 8.79 -3.12 -8.89
N SER A 131 9.45 -2.33 -9.74
CA SER A 131 9.40 -0.86 -9.65
C SER A 131 7.96 -0.36 -9.83
N PRO A 132 7.60 0.85 -9.33
CA PRO A 132 6.25 1.39 -9.49
C PRO A 132 5.78 1.41 -10.95
N ASP A 133 6.63 1.82 -11.88
CA ASP A 133 6.30 1.90 -13.31
C ASP A 133 6.09 0.52 -13.93
N ALA A 134 7.02 -0.41 -13.70
CA ALA A 134 6.91 -1.78 -14.20
C ALA A 134 5.68 -2.49 -13.61
N ARG A 135 5.39 -2.26 -12.33
CA ARG A 135 4.20 -2.79 -11.68
C ARG A 135 2.92 -2.22 -12.30
N LYS A 136 2.84 -0.91 -12.56
CA LYS A 136 1.65 -0.27 -13.13
C LYS A 136 1.27 -0.88 -14.49
N GLU A 137 2.26 -1.07 -15.36
CA GLU A 137 2.06 -1.71 -16.67
C GLU A 137 1.58 -3.17 -16.50
N LYS A 138 2.32 -3.98 -15.75
CA LYS A 138 2.01 -5.40 -15.52
C LYS A 138 0.66 -5.60 -14.81
N TRP A 139 0.30 -4.69 -13.90
CA TRP A 139 -0.99 -4.70 -13.23
C TRP A 139 -2.14 -4.45 -14.20
N GLY A 140 -1.98 -3.50 -15.14
CA GLY A 140 -2.97 -3.25 -16.18
C GLY A 140 -3.20 -4.46 -17.08
N ALA A 141 -2.12 -5.15 -17.47
CA ALA A 141 -2.21 -6.39 -18.23
C ALA A 141 -2.91 -7.51 -17.45
N LEU A 142 -2.55 -7.70 -16.17
CA LEU A 142 -3.22 -8.65 -15.28
C LEU A 142 -4.73 -8.35 -15.17
N GLN A 143 -5.10 -7.09 -14.94
CA GLN A 143 -6.51 -6.68 -14.84
C GLN A 143 -7.30 -6.97 -16.12
N GLN A 144 -6.72 -6.74 -17.29
CA GLN A 144 -7.35 -7.08 -18.57
C GLN A 144 -7.52 -8.60 -18.72
N ARG A 145 -6.49 -9.37 -18.40
CA ARG A 145 -6.53 -10.84 -18.44
C ARG A 145 -7.61 -11.41 -17.53
N VAL A 146 -7.62 -11.03 -16.24
CA VAL A 146 -8.60 -11.58 -15.29
C VAL A 146 -10.03 -11.18 -15.63
N ARG A 147 -10.26 -9.97 -16.18
CA ARG A 147 -11.59 -9.58 -16.68
C ARG A 147 -12.08 -10.45 -17.84
N ALA A 148 -11.18 -10.90 -18.70
CA ALA A 148 -11.53 -11.76 -19.83
C ALA A 148 -11.70 -13.24 -19.42
N GLU A 149 -10.89 -13.73 -18.49
CA GLU A 149 -10.75 -15.17 -18.23
C GLU A 149 -11.40 -15.65 -16.92
N ASN A 150 -11.54 -14.77 -15.91
CA ASN A 150 -11.94 -15.15 -14.56
C ASN A 150 -12.85 -14.09 -13.90
N PRO A 151 -14.19 -14.21 -14.04
CA PRO A 151 -15.16 -13.29 -13.47
C PRO A 151 -15.02 -13.10 -11.96
N PHE A 152 -14.59 -14.13 -11.20
CA PHE A 152 -14.40 -14.00 -9.76
C PHE A 152 -13.20 -13.09 -9.44
N SER A 153 -12.04 -13.36 -10.05
CA SER A 153 -10.85 -12.49 -9.93
C SER A 153 -11.12 -11.05 -10.37
N ALA A 154 -11.91 -10.87 -11.42
CA ALA A 154 -12.26 -9.55 -11.96
C ALA A 154 -12.99 -8.65 -10.95
N VAL A 155 -13.70 -9.26 -10.00
CA VAL A 155 -14.44 -8.53 -8.95
C VAL A 155 -13.57 -8.30 -7.72
N VAL A 156 -12.81 -9.30 -7.27
CA VAL A 156 -12.10 -9.23 -5.98
C VAL A 156 -10.74 -8.54 -6.05
N LEU A 157 -10.00 -8.69 -7.15
CA LEU A 157 -8.61 -8.21 -7.25
C LEU A 157 -8.41 -6.71 -7.53
N PRO A 158 -9.33 -5.95 -8.16
CA PRO A 158 -9.09 -4.54 -8.47
C PRO A 158 -8.69 -3.67 -7.27
N GLY A 159 -9.15 -4.00 -6.07
CA GLY A 159 -8.82 -3.26 -4.83
C GLY A 159 -7.36 -3.36 -4.39
N LEU A 160 -6.61 -4.37 -4.87
CA LEU A 160 -5.24 -4.63 -4.42
C LEU A 160 -4.20 -3.71 -5.07
N GLY A 161 -4.47 -3.21 -6.27
CA GLY A 161 -3.58 -2.30 -7.00
C GLY A 161 -3.34 -0.99 -6.22
N PRO A 162 -4.41 -0.27 -5.83
CA PRO A 162 -4.30 0.92 -4.98
C PRO A 162 -3.54 0.69 -3.67
N CYS A 163 -3.61 -0.51 -3.08
CA CYS A 163 -2.88 -0.82 -1.85
C CYS A 163 -1.35 -0.76 -2.06
N CYS A 164 -0.87 -1.16 -3.24
CA CYS A 164 0.54 -1.04 -3.60
C CYS A 164 0.97 0.43 -3.70
N GLU A 165 0.14 1.29 -4.29
CA GLU A 165 0.41 2.74 -4.38
C GLU A 165 0.47 3.38 -2.98
N VAL A 166 -0.42 2.99 -2.07
CA VAL A 166 -0.42 3.49 -0.69
C VAL A 166 0.82 3.02 0.08
N ARG A 167 1.25 1.75 -0.08
CA ARG A 167 2.51 1.23 0.49
C ARG A 167 3.70 2.06 0.02
N ASP A 168 3.77 2.35 -1.27
CA ASP A 168 4.89 3.09 -1.86
C ASP A 168 4.91 4.54 -1.39
N LYS A 169 3.75 5.20 -1.38
CA LYS A 169 3.61 6.54 -0.78
C LYS A 169 4.12 6.55 0.66
N ASN A 170 3.69 5.60 1.48
CA ASN A 170 4.11 5.52 2.88
C ASN A 170 5.62 5.28 3.01
N THR A 171 6.20 4.48 2.12
CA THR A 171 7.66 4.25 2.05
C THR A 171 8.41 5.55 1.72
N ALA A 172 7.95 6.31 0.73
CA ALA A 172 8.52 7.60 0.36
C ALA A 172 8.40 8.61 1.50
N ILE A 173 7.22 8.74 2.13
CA ILE A 173 6.99 9.65 3.26
C ILE A 173 7.92 9.34 4.44
N ARG A 174 8.09 8.06 4.81
CA ARG A 174 9.01 7.67 5.88
C ARG A 174 10.46 8.06 5.54
N ALA A 175 10.88 7.84 4.29
CA ALA A 175 12.21 8.19 3.84
C ALA A 175 12.45 9.71 3.80
N LEU A 176 11.47 10.47 3.31
CA LEU A 176 11.46 11.93 3.33
C LEU A 176 11.54 12.47 4.77
N PHE A 177 10.82 11.86 5.71
CA PHE A 177 10.87 12.27 7.11
C PHE A 177 12.24 12.04 7.75
N LYS A 178 12.86 10.88 7.49
CA LYS A 178 14.25 10.63 7.93
C LYS A 178 15.22 11.64 7.31
N ALA A 179 15.06 11.95 6.03
CA ALA A 179 15.87 12.96 5.34
C ALA A 179 15.67 14.36 5.96
N ALA A 180 14.44 14.72 6.31
CA ALA A 180 14.12 15.98 6.97
C ALA A 180 14.84 16.12 8.33
N ILE A 181 14.87 15.05 9.13
CA ILE A 181 15.62 15.04 10.42
C ILE A 181 17.10 15.31 10.19
N VAL A 182 17.73 14.65 9.21
CA VAL A 182 19.15 14.87 8.89
C VAL A 182 19.40 16.31 8.44
N ILE A 183 18.53 16.87 7.60
CA ILE A 183 18.69 18.26 7.11
C ILE A 183 18.49 19.27 8.22
N ALA A 184 17.53 19.07 9.12
CA ALA A 184 17.33 19.97 10.24
C ALA A 184 18.51 19.94 11.23
N ARG A 185 19.14 18.77 11.41
CA ARG A 185 20.31 18.61 12.28
C ARG A 185 21.59 19.18 11.67
N ASP A 186 21.87 18.83 10.42
CA ASP A 186 23.19 19.02 9.80
C ASP A 186 23.19 20.06 8.66
N GLY A 187 22.01 20.59 8.31
CA GLY A 187 21.80 21.56 7.23
C GLY A 187 21.64 20.95 5.83
N SER A 188 21.28 21.81 4.87
CA SER A 188 20.94 21.46 3.49
C SER A 188 22.09 20.84 2.67
N LYS A 189 23.34 21.01 3.11
CA LYS A 189 24.53 20.41 2.49
C LYS A 189 24.50 18.88 2.47
N ARG A 190 23.64 18.26 3.29
CA ARG A 190 23.49 16.80 3.33
C ARG A 190 22.60 16.23 2.23
N VAL A 191 21.75 17.05 1.60
CA VAL A 191 20.76 16.61 0.60
C VAL A 191 21.37 15.67 -0.47
N PRO A 192 22.54 15.95 -1.09
CA PRO A 192 23.10 15.07 -2.12
C PRO A 192 23.40 13.64 -1.64
N GLY A 193 23.62 13.44 -0.34
CA GLY A 193 23.86 12.12 0.26
C GLY A 193 22.58 11.38 0.68
N LEU A 194 21.41 12.01 0.59
CA LEU A 194 20.12 11.45 1.01
C LEU A 194 19.40 10.85 -0.19
N ARG A 195 19.61 9.55 -0.39
CA ARG A 195 19.06 8.79 -1.52
C ARG A 195 17.54 8.64 -1.44
N ASP A 196 16.88 8.85 -2.57
CA ASP A 196 15.47 8.54 -2.76
C ASP A 196 15.27 7.03 -3.02
N PRO A 197 14.37 6.33 -2.30
CA PRO A 197 14.09 4.93 -2.58
C PRO A 197 13.45 4.65 -3.94
N PHE A 198 12.90 5.66 -4.62
CA PHE A 198 12.16 5.50 -5.90
C PHE A 198 12.87 6.10 -7.12
N GLY A 199 14.16 6.44 -6.99
CA GLY A 199 14.94 6.96 -8.11
C GLY A 199 16.44 6.73 -7.96
N ASP A 200 17.19 7.13 -8.99
CA ASP A 200 18.65 6.98 -9.02
C ASP A 200 19.39 8.11 -8.29
N GLY A 201 18.66 9.12 -7.79
CA GLY A 201 19.22 10.35 -7.22
C GLY A 201 18.83 10.61 -5.77
N SER A 202 19.21 11.79 -5.28
CA SER A 202 18.75 12.29 -3.99
C SER A 202 17.32 12.82 -4.07
N PHE A 203 16.72 13.07 -2.90
CA PHE A 203 15.48 13.84 -2.82
C PHE A 203 15.65 15.22 -3.46
N GLY A 204 14.57 15.72 -4.07
CA GLY A 204 14.51 17.13 -4.42
C GLY A 204 14.30 17.99 -3.16
N TYR A 205 14.85 19.19 -3.18
CA TYR A 205 14.90 20.09 -2.02
C TYR A 205 14.68 21.54 -2.42
N LYS A 206 13.96 22.30 -1.60
CA LYS A 206 13.79 23.74 -1.75
C LYS A 206 13.67 24.42 -0.38
N GLU A 207 14.51 25.43 -0.13
CA GLU A 207 14.39 26.30 1.04
C GLU A 207 13.14 27.18 0.95
N THR A 208 12.58 27.50 2.11
CA THR A 208 11.43 28.40 2.28
C THR A 208 11.71 29.35 3.45
N THR A 209 10.91 30.41 3.59
CA THR A 209 11.10 31.42 4.63
C THR A 209 11.10 30.86 6.06
N GLY A 210 10.35 29.78 6.31
CA GLY A 210 10.17 29.19 7.64
C GLY A 210 10.61 27.72 7.76
N GLY A 211 11.41 27.22 6.82
CA GLY A 211 11.82 25.82 6.78
C GLY A 211 12.16 25.36 5.36
N PHE A 212 11.72 24.17 4.96
CA PHE A 212 12.04 23.63 3.63
C PHE A 212 11.00 22.61 3.14
N ARG A 213 11.05 22.33 1.83
CA ARG A 213 10.28 21.28 1.17
C ARG A 213 11.20 20.21 0.61
N LEU A 214 10.79 18.95 0.76
CA LEU A 214 11.43 17.79 0.16
C LEU A 214 10.43 17.03 -0.71
N TRP A 215 10.87 16.47 -1.83
CA TRP A 215 10.02 15.59 -2.62
C TRP A 215 10.77 14.38 -3.16
N SER A 216 10.04 13.27 -3.26
CA SER A 216 10.48 12.05 -3.92
C SER A 216 10.18 12.11 -5.43
N GLN A 217 10.92 11.32 -6.20
CA GLN A 217 10.66 11.00 -7.60
C GLN A 217 9.41 10.13 -7.76
N LEU A 218 8.92 9.49 -6.68
CA LEU A 218 7.64 8.78 -6.69
C LEU A 218 6.49 9.73 -6.95
N GLU A 219 5.66 9.39 -7.94
CA GLU A 219 4.36 10.01 -8.14
C GLU A 219 3.24 9.18 -7.52
N PHE A 220 2.36 9.84 -6.78
CA PHE A 220 1.14 9.27 -6.23
C PHE A 220 -0.05 10.10 -6.72
N ARG A 221 -0.94 9.47 -7.50
CA ARG A 221 -2.13 10.12 -8.09
C ARG A 221 -1.79 11.39 -8.89
N GLY A 222 -0.74 11.32 -9.70
CA GLY A 222 -0.29 12.41 -10.59
C GLY A 222 0.40 13.57 -9.87
N LYS A 223 0.80 13.40 -8.61
CA LYS A 223 1.57 14.38 -7.84
C LYS A 223 2.79 13.71 -7.23
N ARG A 224 3.92 14.42 -7.19
CA ARG A 224 5.08 13.96 -6.43
C ARG A 224 4.74 13.84 -4.95
N VAL A 225 5.27 12.81 -4.30
CA VAL A 225 5.18 12.70 -2.85
C VAL A 225 6.11 13.74 -2.24
N GLU A 226 5.54 14.67 -1.47
CA GLU A 226 6.23 15.82 -0.90
C GLU A 226 6.06 15.84 0.62
N LEU A 227 7.04 16.40 1.32
CA LEU A 227 7.00 16.71 2.74
C LEU A 227 7.43 18.17 2.96
N ALA A 228 6.59 18.92 3.67
CA ALA A 228 6.87 20.29 4.10
C ALA A 228 7.32 20.30 5.56
N VAL A 229 8.40 21.04 5.85
CA VAL A 229 9.04 21.11 7.17
C VAL A 229 9.07 22.55 7.64
N GLY A 230 8.70 22.77 8.91
CA GLY A 230 8.57 24.09 9.53
C GLY A 230 7.28 24.83 9.15
N SER A 231 7.22 26.11 9.50
CA SER A 231 6.10 27.00 9.16
C SER A 231 6.15 27.37 7.68
N VAL A 232 5.64 26.47 6.82
CA VAL A 232 5.50 26.75 5.39
C VAL A 232 4.18 27.49 5.19
N GLU A 233 4.24 28.73 4.67
CA GLU A 233 3.05 29.45 4.22
C GLU A 233 2.25 28.54 3.28
N LYS A 234 0.99 28.26 3.65
CA LYS A 234 0.06 27.56 2.77
C LYS A 234 -0.30 28.53 1.65
N ASN A 235 0.37 28.40 0.51
CA ASN A 235 -0.09 28.97 -0.76
C ASN A 235 -1.43 28.37 -1.16
#